data_AF-A0A3D5SQ13-F1
#
_entry.id   AF-A0A3D5SQ13-F1
#
_cell.length_a   1.000
_cell.length_b   1.000
_cell.length_c   1.000
_cell.angle_alpha   90.00
_cell.angle_beta   90.00
_cell.angle_gamma   90.00
#
_symmetry.space_group_name_H-M   'P 1'
#
loop_
_entity.id
_entity.type
_entity.pdbx_description
1 polymer ?
#
loop_
_entity_poly.entity_id
_entity_poly.type
_entity_poly.pdbx_seq_one_letter_code
_entity_poly.pdbx_strand_id
1 'polypeptide(L)' 'MSTILEIEKLALDLTEQERAALAANLLNSLPRILSDEDEGVAEALRRDAEIEADPAQTISLAQLDSHIQSWRG' A
#
# COMPACT_ATOMS: atom_id res chain seq x y z
N MET A 1 27.69 0.02 -15.51
CA MET A 1 26.41 -0.32 -14.84
C MET A 1 26.57 0.17 -13.41
N SER A 2 25.77 1.15 -13.00
CA SER A 2 25.84 1.69 -11.64
C SER A 2 25.29 0.65 -10.66
N THR A 3 25.91 0.53 -9.50
CA THR A 3 25.44 -0.32 -8.40
C THR A 3 24.23 0.31 -7.70
N ILE A 4 23.46 -0.51 -6.97
CA ILE A 4 22.29 -0.02 -6.21
C ILE A 4 22.70 1.08 -5.22
N LEU A 5 23.83 0.92 -4.54
CA LEU A 5 24.35 1.90 -3.57
C LEU A 5 24.72 3.24 -4.22
N GLU A 6 25.24 3.23 -5.44
CA GLU A 6 25.54 4.45 -6.19
C GLU A 6 24.26 5.17 -6.62
N ILE A 7 23.23 4.42 -7.03
CA ILE A 7 21.93 4.98 -7.41
C ILE A 7 21.23 5.59 -6.19
N GLU A 8 21.26 4.90 -5.04
CA GLU A 8 20.69 5.39 -3.78
C GLU A 8 21.34 6.71 -3.36
N LYS A 9 22.67 6.78 -3.37
CA LYS A 9 23.41 8.00 -3.01
C LYS A 9 23.01 9.17 -3.91
N LEU A 10 22.93 8.95 -5.22
CA LEU A 10 22.52 9.99 -6.17
C LEU A 10 21.06 10.42 -5.97
N ALA A 11 20.17 9.49 -5.61
CA ALA A 11 18.76 9.80 -5.33
C ALA A 11 18.60 10.60 -4.02
N LEU A 12 19.48 10.39 -3.03
CA LEU A 12 19.47 11.14 -1.77
C LEU A 12 20.02 12.56 -1.92
N ASP A 13 20.84 12.83 -2.93
CA ASP A 13 21.32 14.19 -3.27
C ASP A 13 20.23 15.06 -3.95
N LEU A 14 19.11 14.47 -4.37
CA LEU A 14 17.97 15.19 -4.96
C LEU A 14 17.17 15.97 -3.91
N THR A 15 16.48 17.03 -4.36
CA THR A 15 15.46 17.68 -3.53
C THR A 15 14.33 16.70 -3.19
N GLU A 16 13.56 16.99 -2.13
CA GLU A 16 12.42 16.15 -1.74
C GLU A 16 11.42 15.96 -2.88
N GLN A 17 11.12 17.02 -3.63
CA GLN A 17 10.19 16.98 -4.75
C GLN A 17 10.70 16.09 -5.90
N GLU A 18 11.98 16.22 -6.27
CA GLU A 18 12.60 15.40 -7.32
C GLU A 18 12.71 13.93 -6.90
N ARG A 19 13.05 13.67 -5.64
CA ARG A 19 13.11 12.32 -5.09
C ARG A 19 11.74 11.66 -5.07
N ALA A 20 10.67 12.39 -4.73
CA ALA A 20 9.30 11.89 -4.80
C ALA A 20 8.89 11.54 -6.24
N ALA A 21 9.23 12.40 -7.21
CA ALA A 21 8.97 12.14 -8.62
C ALA A 21 9.75 10.91 -9.13
N LEU A 22 11.03 10.77 -8.75
CA LEU A 22 11.84 9.60 -9.07
C LEU A 22 11.23 8.32 -8.48
N ALA A 23 10.83 8.34 -7.20
CA ALA A 23 10.20 7.20 -6.55
C ALA A 23 8.90 6.77 -7.27
N ALA A 24 8.04 7.72 -7.65
CA ALA A 24 6.82 7.44 -8.40
C ALA A 24 7.12 6.81 -9.77
N ASN A 25 8.13 7.31 -10.48
CA ASN A 25 8.55 6.74 -11.77
C ASN A 25 9.09 5.32 -11.62
N LEU A 26 9.92 5.06 -10.60
CA LEU A 26 10.44 3.73 -10.32
C LEU A 26 9.30 2.77 -10.00
N LEU A 27 8.36 3.17 -9.13
CA LEU A 27 7.19 2.37 -8.78
C LEU A 27 6.32 2.05 -10.01
N ASN A 28 6.06 3.04 -10.87
CA ASN A 28 5.30 2.85 -12.11
C ASN A 28 6.02 1.99 -13.16
N SER A 29 7.35 1.88 -13.08
CA SER A 29 8.14 1.06 -13.99
C SER A 29 8.12 -0.43 -13.64
N LEU A 30 7.74 -0.77 -12.41
CA LEU A 30 7.61 -2.15 -11.98
C LEU A 30 6.39 -2.80 -12.67
N PRO A 31 6.47 -4.10 -13.03
CA PRO A 31 5.31 -4.84 -13.48
C PRO A 31 4.19 -4.71 -12.46
N ARG A 32 2.94 -4.53 -12.91
CA ARG A 32 1.75 -4.50 -12.03
C ARG A 32 1.47 -5.85 -11.35
N ILE A 33 2.39 -6.80 -11.46
CA ILE A 33 2.38 -8.00 -10.65
C ILE A 33 2.76 -7.52 -9.25
N LEU A 34 1.75 -7.40 -8.39
CA LEU A 34 1.93 -7.39 -6.95
C LEU A 34 2.76 -8.63 -6.66
N SER A 35 4.08 -8.47 -6.51
CA SER A 35 4.87 -9.47 -5.81
C SER A 35 4.18 -9.64 -4.46
N ASP A 36 3.74 -10.87 -4.18
CA ASP A 36 3.02 -11.32 -2.98
C ASP A 36 3.82 -11.13 -1.67
N GLU A 37 4.68 -10.11 -1.58
CA GLU A 37 5.38 -9.76 -0.33
C GLU A 37 4.40 -9.37 0.77
N ASP A 38 3.25 -8.76 0.42
CA ASP A 38 2.17 -8.44 1.36
C ASP A 38 1.02 -9.47 1.33
N GLU A 39 1.27 -10.68 0.79
CA GLU A 39 0.31 -11.78 0.76
C GLU A 39 -1.09 -11.39 0.22
N GLY A 40 -1.24 -10.36 -0.64
CA GLY A 40 -2.51 -9.64 -0.81
C GLY A 40 -3.75 -10.52 -1.03
N VAL A 41 -3.67 -11.54 -1.89
CA VAL A 41 -4.77 -12.50 -2.10
C VAL A 41 -4.90 -13.47 -0.92
N ALA A 42 -3.79 -13.94 -0.37
CA ALA A 42 -3.78 -14.83 0.79
C ALA A 42 -4.31 -14.14 2.06
N GLU A 43 -4.03 -12.86 2.27
CA GLU A 43 -4.61 -12.04 3.33
C GLU A 43 -6.10 -11.80 3.09
N ALA A 44 -6.52 -11.51 1.85
CA ALA A 44 -7.94 -11.35 1.53
C ALA A 44 -8.73 -12.63 1.86
N LEU A 45 -8.19 -13.81 1.51
CA LEU A 45 -8.80 -15.10 1.85
C LEU A 45 -8.78 -15.40 3.36
N ARG A 46 -7.71 -15.01 4.06
CA ARG A 46 -7.63 -15.13 5.52
C ARG A 46 -8.70 -14.28 6.20
N ARG A 47 -8.86 -13.03 5.76
CA ARG A 47 -9.88 -12.11 6.28
C ARG A 47 -11.29 -12.59 6.02
N ASP A 48 -11.53 -13.16 4.84
CA ASP A 48 -12.83 -13.75 4.51
C ASP A 48 -13.17 -14.91 5.48
N ALA A 49 -12.22 -15.81 5.73
CA ALA A 49 -12.40 -16.91 6.68
C ALA A 49 -12.57 -16.43 8.15
N GLU A 50 -11.85 -15.38 8.56
CA GLU A 50 -12.04 -14.76 9.89
C GLU A 50 -13.44 -14.17 10.05
N ILE A 51 -13.96 -13.51 9.00
CA ILE A 51 -15.31 -12.93 8.98
C ILE A 51 -16.38 -14.01 9.03
N GLU A 52 -16.21 -15.11 8.28
CA GLU A 52 -17.12 -16.26 8.35
C GLU A 52 -17.13 -16.90 9.74
N ALA A 53 -15.98 -16.98 10.40
CA ALA A 53 -15.85 -17.55 11.74
C ALA A 53 -16.46 -16.66 12.83
N ASP A 54 -16.34 -15.34 12.71
CA ASP A 54 -16.92 -14.38 13.67
C ASP A 54 -17.45 -13.11 12.98
N PRO A 55 -18.71 -13.14 12.48
CA PRO A 55 -19.32 -12.00 11.82
C PRO A 55 -19.45 -10.76 12.71
N ALA A 56 -19.36 -10.89 14.04
CA ALA A 56 -19.46 -9.77 14.96
C ALA A 56 -18.25 -8.84 14.92
N GLN A 57 -17.13 -9.27 14.31
CA GLN A 57 -15.96 -8.43 14.06
C GLN A 57 -16.13 -7.49 12.86
N THR A 58 -17.22 -7.63 12.10
CA THR A 58 -17.53 -6.77 10.97
C THR A 58 -18.42 -5.60 11.36
N ILE A 59 -18.36 -4.54 10.56
CA ILE A 59 -19.30 -3.43 10.63
C ILE A 59 -20.11 -3.38 9.34
N SER A 60 -21.35 -2.92 9.43
CA SER A 60 -22.15 -2.63 8.24
C SER A 60 -21.58 -1.46 7.45
N LEU A 61 -21.90 -1.39 6.16
CA LEU A 61 -21.49 -0.28 5.30
C LEU A 61 -21.95 1.08 5.86
N ALA A 62 -23.17 1.14 6.43
CA ALA A 62 -23.69 2.37 7.04
C ALA A 62 -22.90 2.81 8.29
N GLN A 63 -22.39 1.85 9.07
CA GLN A 63 -21.50 2.15 10.20
C GLN A 63 -20.14 2.65 9.70
N LEU A 64 -19.57 2.02 8.68
CA LEU A 64 -18.32 2.48 8.05
C LEU A 64 -18.45 3.92 7.53
N ASP A 65 -19.53 4.22 6.82
CA ASP A 65 -19.80 5.57 6.31
C ASP A 65 -19.88 6.59 7.45
N SER A 66 -20.57 6.25 8.55
CA SER A 66 -20.66 7.13 9.73
C SER A 66 -19.28 7.41 10.35
N HIS A 67 -18.43 6.39 10.46
CA HIS A 67 -17.05 6.56 10.96
C HIS A 67 -16.22 7.48 10.05
N ILE A 68 -16.29 7.29 8.73
CA ILE A 68 -15.55 8.14 7.77
C ILE A 68 -16.01 9.59 7.85
N GLN A 69 -17.31 9.85 7.98
CA GLN A 69 -17.83 11.23 8.11
C GLN A 69 -17.35 11.88 9.40
N SER A 70 -17.29 11.14 10.51
CA SER A 70 -16.78 11.66 11.79
C SER A 70 -15.31 12.03 11.79
N TRP A 71 -14.50 11.47 10.88
CA TRP A 71 -13.08 11.81 10.74
C TRP A 71 -12.82 13.03 9.85
N ARG A 72 -13.83 13.44 9.06
CA ARG A 72 -13.73 14.56 8.11
C ARG A 72 -14.35 15.85 8.64
N GLY A 73 -15.06 15.80 9.76
CA GLY A 73 -15.59 16.97 10.50
C GLY A 73 -14.66 17.41 11.61
#